data_AF-A0A235F3S2-F1
#
_entry.id   AF-A0A235F3S2-F1
#
_cell.length_a   1.000
_cell.length_b   1.000
_cell.length_c   1.000
_cell.angle_alpha   90.00
_cell.angle_beta   90.00
_cell.angle_gamma   90.00
#
_symmetry.space_group_name_H-M   'P 1'
#
loop_
_entity.id
_entity.type
_entity.pdbx_description
1 polymer ?
#
loop_
_entity_poly.entity_id
_entity_poly.type
_entity_poly.pdbx_seq_one_letter_code
_entity_poly.pdbx_strand_id
1 'polypeptide(L)'
;MNRRIAGITLSLSLALGTLAFYQQPESTAKAETLSEIKKKQDANKQRGAAAEKKLAQNEHKQDALESEIARLDKISTETDEKIRAKEAEIADTKEEIAELEKEIEVVQKRIDERDKLLKDRVKAMYENGGAVSYLDVMLGSKDFGNFIERVFALNMIADQDKQILEDQKKDKKLLESKKSKVEAALTKLQIAASQLQELRKQLDSQMAAKDKLMDQLKKDQSHLEHEVHKVENAEKLLKAQEAAIRAEM
;
A
#
# COMPACT_ATOMS: atom_id res chain seq x y z
N MET A 1 22.92 11.75 27.24
CA MET A 1 23.09 12.96 28.07
C MET A 1 22.63 12.63 29.49
N ASN A 2 23.57 12.75 30.45
CA ASN A 2 23.42 12.80 31.91
C ASN A 2 22.91 11.57 32.70
N ARG A 3 23.90 10.79 33.16
CA ARG A 3 23.91 10.03 34.42
C ARG A 3 23.70 10.96 35.62
N ARG A 4 22.99 10.52 36.68
CA ARG A 4 23.42 10.72 38.09
C ARG A 4 22.83 9.65 39.03
N ILE A 5 23.76 9.04 39.75
CA ILE A 5 23.61 8.23 40.97
C ILE A 5 23.49 9.20 42.15
N ALA A 6 22.60 8.91 43.11
CA ALA A 6 22.65 9.33 44.52
C ALA A 6 21.47 8.63 45.22
N GLY A 7 21.54 8.01 46.39
CA GLY A 7 22.55 7.91 47.42
C GLY A 7 21.78 7.49 48.69
N ILE A 8 22.11 6.34 49.27
CA ILE A 8 21.58 5.87 50.56
C ILE A 8 22.19 6.73 51.66
N THR A 9 21.38 7.29 52.55
CA THR A 9 21.83 7.63 53.92
C THR A 9 20.72 7.39 54.93
N LEU A 10 20.96 6.34 55.71
CA LEU A 10 20.41 6.00 57.01
C LEU A 10 20.59 7.19 57.98
N SER A 11 19.53 7.65 58.64
CA SER A 11 19.65 8.54 59.80
C SER A 11 18.88 7.97 60.98
N LEU A 12 19.65 7.31 61.84
CA LEU A 12 19.32 6.90 63.19
C LEU A 12 19.17 8.16 64.06
N SER A 13 17.98 8.44 64.56
CA SER A 13 17.77 9.46 65.59
C SER A 13 17.04 8.86 66.79
N LEU A 14 17.83 8.43 67.78
CA LEU A 14 17.36 8.27 69.15
C LEU A 14 17.01 9.65 69.71
N ALA A 15 15.76 9.85 70.09
CA ALA A 15 15.34 10.88 71.03
C ALA A 15 14.57 10.22 72.17
N LEU A 16 15.28 9.99 73.28
CA LEU A 16 14.69 9.77 74.59
C LEU A 16 14.06 11.08 75.07
N GLY A 17 12.77 11.08 75.37
CA GLY A 17 12.11 12.28 75.90
C GLY A 17 10.64 12.11 76.24
N THR A 18 10.38 11.83 77.52
CA THR A 18 9.19 12.17 78.31
C THR A 18 7.89 11.37 78.15
N LEU A 19 7.54 10.75 79.28
CA LEU A 19 6.26 10.14 79.66
C LEU A 19 5.05 11.01 79.30
N ALA A 20 4.25 10.53 78.36
CA ALA A 20 2.83 10.84 78.29
C ALA A 20 2.09 9.52 78.05
N PHE A 21 1.40 9.03 79.08
CA PHE A 21 0.48 7.89 79.01
C PHE A 21 -0.70 8.31 78.11
N TYR A 22 -0.53 8.19 76.79
CA TYR A 22 -1.66 8.13 75.86
C TYR A 22 -1.99 6.65 75.67
N GLN A 23 -3.15 6.25 76.21
CA GLN A 23 -3.80 5.00 75.84
C GLN A 23 -4.10 5.05 74.34
N GLN A 24 -3.18 4.53 73.54
CA GLN A 24 -3.45 4.12 72.16
C GLN A 24 -4.37 2.89 72.24
N PRO A 25 -5.45 2.83 71.45
CA PRO A 25 -6.23 1.60 71.35
C PRO A 25 -5.29 0.50 70.88
N GLU A 26 -5.20 -0.59 71.65
CA GLU A 26 -4.51 -1.79 71.21
C GLU A 26 -5.15 -2.25 69.91
N SER A 27 -4.50 -1.94 68.80
CA SER A 27 -4.60 -2.69 67.57
C SER A 27 -4.07 -4.09 67.90
N THR A 28 -4.97 -4.94 68.40
CA THR A 28 -4.73 -6.37 68.53
C THR A 28 -4.55 -6.93 67.14
N ALA A 29 -3.31 -6.93 66.65
CA ALA A 29 -2.92 -7.77 65.53
C ALA A 29 -3.17 -9.21 65.99
N LYS A 30 -4.29 -9.81 65.57
CA LYS A 30 -4.55 -11.21 65.83
C LYS A 30 -3.44 -12.01 65.17
N ALA A 31 -2.62 -12.69 65.98
CA ALA A 31 -1.66 -13.66 65.47
C ALA A 31 -2.45 -14.74 64.69
N GLU A 32 -2.20 -14.84 63.39
CA GLU A 32 -2.82 -15.90 62.58
C GLU A 32 -2.38 -17.26 63.09
N THR A 33 -3.31 -18.19 63.19
CA THR A 33 -3.00 -19.53 63.69
C THR A 33 -2.34 -20.37 62.60
N LEU A 34 -1.53 -21.36 62.99
CA LEU A 34 -0.92 -22.32 62.05
C LEU A 34 -1.99 -23.03 61.16
N SER A 35 -3.20 -23.21 61.68
CA SER A 35 -4.34 -23.78 60.95
C SER A 35 -4.86 -22.85 59.85
N GLU A 36 -4.93 -21.54 60.11
CA GLU A 36 -5.34 -20.54 59.12
C GLU A 36 -4.29 -20.38 58.01
N ILE A 37 -3.01 -20.40 58.37
CA ILE A 37 -1.91 -20.41 57.39
C ILE A 37 -1.98 -21.65 56.49
N LYS A 38 -2.22 -22.85 57.06
CA LYS A 38 -2.42 -24.07 56.26
C LYS A 38 -3.60 -23.95 55.29
N LYS A 39 -4.75 -23.43 55.74
CA LYS A 39 -5.90 -23.18 54.85
C LYS A 39 -5.54 -22.23 53.71
N LYS A 40 -4.79 -21.16 53.99
CA LYS A 40 -4.32 -20.22 52.95
C LYS A 40 -3.32 -20.88 51.99
N GLN A 41 -2.43 -21.76 52.48
CA GLN A 41 -1.52 -22.53 51.64
C GLN A 41 -2.27 -23.49 50.71
N ASP A 42 -3.28 -24.21 51.20
CA ASP A 42 -4.10 -25.11 50.37
C ASP A 42 -4.89 -24.32 49.31
N ALA A 43 -5.47 -23.18 49.69
CA ALA A 43 -6.11 -22.27 48.74
C ALA A 43 -5.10 -21.72 47.71
N ASN A 44 -3.86 -21.41 48.11
CA ASN A 44 -2.82 -20.95 47.19
C ASN A 44 -2.35 -22.06 46.25
N LYS A 45 -2.26 -23.31 46.70
CA LYS A 45 -1.99 -24.48 45.85
C LYS A 45 -3.08 -24.68 44.80
N GLN A 46 -4.35 -24.56 45.19
CA GLN A 46 -5.45 -24.63 44.23
C GLN A 46 -5.39 -23.49 43.20
N ARG A 47 -5.04 -22.28 43.63
CA ARG A 47 -4.79 -21.15 42.73
C ARG A 47 -3.61 -21.41 41.80
N GLY A 48 -2.53 -22.01 42.29
CA GLY A 48 -1.37 -22.41 41.48
C GLY A 48 -1.73 -23.42 40.40
N ALA A 49 -2.42 -24.51 40.75
CA ALA A 49 -2.87 -25.49 39.76
C ALA A 49 -3.82 -24.86 38.71
N ALA A 50 -4.70 -23.93 39.12
CA ALA A 50 -5.54 -23.19 38.20
C ALA A 50 -4.75 -22.23 37.30
N ALA A 51 -3.70 -21.59 37.83
CA ALA A 51 -2.80 -20.72 37.08
C ALA A 51 -1.97 -21.53 36.06
N GLU A 52 -1.42 -22.69 36.43
CA GLU A 52 -0.72 -23.60 35.51
C GLU A 52 -1.62 -24.06 34.36
N LYS A 53 -2.87 -24.44 34.66
CA LYS A 53 -3.83 -24.81 33.62
C LYS A 53 -4.12 -23.64 32.67
N LYS A 54 -4.28 -22.42 33.21
CA LYS A 54 -4.46 -21.21 32.40
C LYS A 54 -3.22 -20.87 31.57
N LEU A 55 -2.03 -21.14 32.10
CA LEU A 55 -0.74 -20.95 31.41
C LEU A 55 -0.67 -21.83 30.17
N ALA A 56 -0.88 -23.14 30.31
CA ALA A 56 -0.90 -24.08 29.18
C ALA A 56 -1.96 -23.71 28.13
N GLN A 57 -3.16 -23.27 28.56
CA GLN A 57 -4.20 -22.80 27.65
C GLN A 57 -3.82 -21.49 26.94
N ASN A 58 -3.05 -20.62 27.58
CA ASN A 58 -2.60 -19.36 27.01
C ASN A 58 -1.45 -19.61 26.02
N GLU A 59 -0.48 -20.45 26.35
CA GLU A 59 0.59 -20.88 25.42
C GLU A 59 0.00 -21.36 24.08
N HIS A 60 -0.97 -22.26 24.10
CA HIS A 60 -1.64 -22.70 22.86
C HIS A 60 -2.36 -21.57 22.10
N LYS A 61 -2.90 -20.57 22.80
CA LYS A 61 -3.49 -19.39 22.16
C LYS A 61 -2.43 -18.49 21.56
N GLN A 62 -1.30 -18.32 22.23
CA GLN A 62 -0.17 -17.53 21.75
C GLN A 62 0.40 -18.18 20.48
N ASP A 63 0.64 -19.49 20.47
CA ASP A 63 1.09 -20.22 19.28
C ASP A 63 0.13 -20.04 18.09
N ALA A 64 -1.18 -20.09 18.35
CA ALA A 64 -2.19 -19.87 17.33
C ALA A 64 -2.21 -18.42 16.81
N LEU A 65 -2.07 -17.44 17.71
CA LEU A 65 -1.98 -16.02 17.35
C LEU A 65 -0.71 -15.71 16.55
N GLU A 66 0.44 -16.24 16.96
CA GLU A 66 1.72 -16.10 16.27
C GLU A 66 1.65 -16.71 14.87
N SER A 67 1.05 -17.90 14.74
CA SER A 67 0.83 -18.54 13.43
C SER A 67 -0.04 -17.69 12.51
N GLU A 68 -1.11 -17.09 13.05
CA GLU A 68 -1.99 -16.22 12.28
C GLU A 68 -1.33 -14.89 11.91
N ILE A 69 -0.52 -14.31 12.80
CA ILE A 69 0.30 -13.12 12.51
C ILE A 69 1.29 -13.42 11.38
N ALA A 70 2.00 -14.55 11.45
CA ALA A 70 2.94 -14.96 10.40
C ALA A 70 2.23 -15.18 9.06
N ARG A 71 1.02 -15.74 9.08
CA ARG A 71 0.18 -15.89 7.88
C ARG A 71 -0.21 -14.53 7.30
N LEU A 72 -0.66 -13.59 8.13
CA LEU A 72 -1.00 -12.23 7.70
C LEU A 72 0.22 -11.48 7.17
N ASP A 73 1.40 -11.68 7.75
CA ASP A 73 2.65 -11.08 7.26
C ASP A 73 3.00 -11.56 5.86
N LYS A 74 2.90 -12.87 5.62
CA LYS A 74 3.12 -13.43 4.29
C LYS A 74 2.13 -12.84 3.28
N ILE A 75 0.84 -12.84 3.61
CA ILE A 75 -0.19 -12.33 2.70
C ILE A 75 -0.02 -10.82 2.47
N SER A 76 0.35 -10.05 3.49
CA SER A 76 0.59 -8.60 3.35
C SER A 76 1.78 -8.33 2.43
N THR A 77 2.84 -9.14 2.54
CA THR A 77 4.00 -9.07 1.64
C THR A 77 3.60 -9.38 0.20
N GLU A 78 2.83 -10.44 -0.03
CA GLU A 78 2.31 -10.78 -1.36
C GLU A 78 1.38 -9.68 -1.93
N THR A 79 0.58 -9.02 -1.08
CA THR A 79 -0.23 -7.86 -1.48
C THR A 79 0.64 -6.68 -1.87
N ASP A 80 1.68 -6.35 -1.09
CA ASP A 80 2.61 -5.26 -1.39
C ASP A 80 3.36 -5.49 -2.71
N GLU A 81 3.79 -6.72 -2.99
CA GLU A 81 4.39 -7.08 -4.28
C GLU A 81 3.42 -6.85 -5.45
N LYS A 82 2.15 -7.23 -5.29
CA LYS A 82 1.09 -6.96 -6.30
C LYS A 82 0.85 -5.47 -6.49
N ILE A 83 0.91 -4.67 -5.42
CA ILE A 83 0.81 -3.21 -5.49
C ILE A 83 1.95 -2.66 -6.34
N ARG A 84 3.20 -3.02 -6.05
CA ARG A 84 4.38 -2.56 -6.81
C ARG A 84 4.30 -2.95 -8.28
N ALA A 85 3.90 -4.18 -8.58
CA ALA A 85 3.71 -4.64 -9.95
C ALA A 85 2.62 -3.83 -10.68
N LYS A 86 1.52 -3.51 -10.00
CA LYS A 86 0.43 -2.70 -10.56
C LYS A 86 0.84 -1.24 -10.76
N GLU A 87 1.65 -0.67 -9.87
CA GLU A 87 2.22 0.67 -10.02
C GLU A 87 3.15 0.76 -11.23
N ALA A 88 3.99 -0.26 -11.44
CA ALA A 88 4.83 -0.37 -12.64
C ALA A 88 3.98 -0.45 -13.92
N GLU A 89 2.96 -1.31 -13.96
CA GLU A 89 2.04 -1.41 -15.10
C GLU A 89 1.35 -0.07 -15.41
N ILE A 90 0.97 0.69 -14.38
CA ILE A 90 0.39 2.03 -14.53
C ILE A 90 1.40 3.03 -15.11
N ALA A 91 2.65 2.98 -14.68
CA ALA A 91 3.70 3.84 -15.20
C ALA A 91 3.96 3.55 -16.68
N ASP A 92 4.13 2.28 -17.04
CA ASP A 92 4.35 1.84 -18.42
C ASP A 92 3.19 2.24 -19.33
N THR A 93 1.94 2.06 -18.87
CA THR A 93 0.75 2.44 -19.65
C THR A 93 0.66 3.95 -19.86
N LYS A 94 1.08 4.76 -18.88
CA LYS A 94 1.14 6.23 -19.04
C LYS A 94 2.20 6.65 -20.05
N GLU A 95 3.35 5.97 -20.07
CA GLU A 95 4.40 6.22 -21.05
C GLU A 95 3.93 5.86 -22.46
N GLU A 96 3.27 4.71 -22.63
CA GLU A 96 2.67 4.29 -23.90
C GLU A 96 1.66 5.33 -24.41
N ILE A 97 0.78 5.85 -23.54
CA ILE A 97 -0.16 6.91 -23.90
C ILE A 97 0.58 8.17 -24.38
N ALA A 98 1.60 8.61 -23.65
CA ALA A 98 2.36 9.80 -24.00
C ALA A 98 3.12 9.65 -25.33
N GLU A 99 3.62 8.44 -25.65
CA GLU A 99 4.22 8.15 -26.95
C GLU A 99 3.18 8.19 -28.06
N LEU A 100 2.04 7.52 -27.88
CA LEU A 100 0.94 7.52 -28.85
C LEU A 100 0.42 8.93 -29.13
N GLU A 101 0.32 9.79 -28.11
CA GLU A 101 -0.10 11.18 -28.27
C GLU A 101 0.89 11.99 -29.13
N LYS A 102 2.20 11.82 -28.93
CA LYS A 102 3.23 12.45 -29.77
C LYS A 102 3.14 11.97 -31.21
N GLU A 103 2.96 10.67 -31.41
CA GLU A 103 2.81 10.11 -32.76
C GLU A 103 1.53 10.60 -33.44
N ILE A 104 0.43 10.76 -32.69
CA ILE A 104 -0.82 11.34 -33.16
C ILE A 104 -0.59 12.78 -33.63
N GLU A 105 0.15 13.59 -32.86
CA GLU A 105 0.46 14.97 -33.24
C GLU A 105 1.24 15.04 -34.56
N VAL A 106 2.25 14.19 -34.73
CA VAL A 106 3.04 14.11 -35.97
C VAL A 106 2.17 13.72 -37.16
N VAL A 107 1.32 12.70 -37.00
CA VAL A 107 0.41 12.24 -38.07
C VAL A 107 -0.64 13.30 -38.39
N GLN A 108 -1.22 13.96 -37.38
CA GLN A 108 -2.20 15.03 -37.57
C GLN A 108 -1.60 16.21 -38.34
N LYS A 109 -0.38 16.64 -37.99
CA LYS A 109 0.32 17.71 -38.70
C LYS A 109 0.53 17.35 -40.18
N ARG A 110 0.94 16.11 -40.47
CA ARG A 110 1.13 15.64 -41.86
C ARG A 110 -0.19 15.61 -42.64
N ILE A 111 -1.29 15.23 -41.98
CA ILE A 111 -2.64 15.28 -42.56
C ILE A 111 -3.03 16.71 -42.89
N ASP A 112 -2.81 17.65 -41.97
CA ASP A 112 -3.21 19.06 -42.13
C ASP A 112 -2.41 19.76 -43.22
N GLU A 113 -1.10 19.50 -43.29
CA GLU A 113 -0.22 20.00 -44.35
C GLU A 113 -0.67 19.51 -45.74
N ARG A 114 -0.99 18.21 -45.87
CA ARG A 114 -1.48 17.65 -47.13
C ARG A 114 -2.89 18.10 -47.46
N ASP A 115 -3.76 18.29 -46.46
CA ASP A 115 -5.13 18.78 -46.66
C ASP A 115 -5.10 20.20 -47.24
N LYS A 116 -4.21 21.06 -46.73
CA LYS A 116 -3.97 22.40 -47.29
C LYS A 116 -3.46 22.33 -48.73
N LEU A 117 -2.44 21.50 -49.00
CA LEU A 117 -1.89 21.34 -50.35
C LEU A 117 -2.95 20.85 -51.35
N LEU A 118 -3.76 19.86 -50.97
CA LEU A 118 -4.82 19.32 -51.81
C LEU A 118 -5.92 20.36 -52.06
N LYS A 119 -6.31 21.16 -51.06
CA LYS A 119 -7.26 22.26 -51.20
C LYS A 119 -6.75 23.33 -52.17
N ASP A 120 -5.49 23.75 -52.01
CA ASP A 120 -4.86 24.75 -52.88
C ASP A 120 -4.79 24.23 -54.33
N ARG A 121 -4.48 22.95 -54.54
CA ARG A 121 -4.48 22.31 -55.87
C ARG A 121 -5.86 22.26 -56.51
N VAL A 122 -6.88 21.85 -55.77
CA VAL A 122 -8.27 21.81 -56.28
C VAL A 122 -8.76 23.22 -56.63
N LYS A 123 -8.44 24.21 -55.80
CA LYS A 123 -8.75 25.62 -56.07
C LYS A 123 -8.06 26.11 -57.34
N ALA A 124 -6.75 25.89 -57.49
CA ALA A 124 -6.01 26.27 -58.69
C ALA A 124 -6.56 25.57 -59.94
N MET A 125 -6.94 24.29 -59.84
CA MET A 125 -7.56 23.55 -60.94
C MET A 125 -8.89 24.19 -61.37
N TYR A 126 -9.71 24.63 -60.41
CA TYR A 126 -10.97 25.31 -60.68
C TYR A 126 -10.76 26.70 -61.29
N GLU A 127 -9.86 27.51 -60.72
CA GLU A 127 -9.55 28.86 -61.20
C GLU A 127 -8.97 28.87 -62.61
N ASN A 128 -8.19 27.85 -62.96
CA ASN A 128 -7.66 27.67 -64.31
C ASN A 128 -8.65 26.97 -65.27
N GLY A 129 -9.96 27.01 -65.03
CA GLY A 129 -10.95 26.51 -66.01
C GLY A 129 -11.07 24.98 -66.13
N GLY A 130 -10.48 24.23 -65.19
CA GLY A 130 -10.62 22.78 -65.09
C GLY A 130 -10.23 22.03 -66.36
N ALA A 131 -11.01 21.00 -66.73
CA ALA A 131 -10.72 20.12 -67.85
C ALA A 131 -10.66 20.86 -69.21
N VAL A 132 -11.39 21.97 -69.36
CA VAL A 132 -11.42 22.75 -70.61
C VAL A 132 -10.07 23.41 -70.88
N SER A 133 -9.47 24.03 -69.87
CA SER A 133 -8.15 24.67 -70.04
C SER A 133 -7.04 23.65 -70.24
N TYR A 134 -7.12 22.46 -69.64
CA TYR A 134 -6.16 21.39 -69.93
C TYR A 134 -6.22 20.94 -71.40
N LEU A 135 -7.42 20.84 -71.99
CA LEU A 135 -7.59 20.56 -73.41
C LEU A 135 -7.02 21.68 -74.29
N ASP A 136 -7.26 22.94 -73.92
CA ASP A 136 -6.70 24.10 -74.65
C ASP A 136 -5.16 24.13 -74.58
N VAL A 137 -4.57 23.79 -73.42
CA VAL A 137 -3.10 23.69 -73.25
C VAL A 137 -2.52 22.53 -74.06
N MET A 138 -3.24 21.41 -74.21
CA MET A 138 -2.80 20.30 -75.06
C MET A 138 -2.90 20.67 -76.55
N LEU A 139 -4.03 21.25 -76.98
CA LEU A 139 -4.32 21.58 -78.38
C LEU A 139 -3.57 22.84 -78.88
N GLY A 140 -3.12 23.72 -77.97
CA GLY A 140 -2.27 24.88 -78.27
C GLY A 140 -0.76 24.60 -78.30
N SER A 141 -0.35 23.36 -78.56
CA SER A 141 1.06 22.96 -78.68
C SER A 141 1.67 23.40 -80.02
N LYS A 142 2.98 23.73 -80.04
CA LYS A 142 3.67 24.28 -81.23
C LYS A 142 3.97 23.23 -82.30
N ASP A 143 4.15 21.98 -81.87
CA ASP A 143 4.47 20.81 -82.69
C ASP A 143 4.14 19.52 -81.92
N PHE A 144 4.24 18.38 -82.60
CA PHE A 144 3.92 17.07 -82.03
C PHE A 144 4.86 16.66 -80.88
N GLY A 145 6.14 17.07 -80.90
CA GLY A 145 7.06 16.80 -79.79
C GLY A 145 6.63 17.52 -78.52
N ASN A 146 6.30 18.80 -78.64
CA ASN A 146 5.80 19.63 -77.53
C ASN A 146 4.46 19.14 -76.98
N PHE A 147 3.60 18.55 -77.81
CA PHE A 147 2.38 17.90 -77.36
C PHE A 147 2.66 16.69 -76.45
N ILE A 148 3.55 15.79 -76.86
CA ILE A 148 3.89 14.58 -76.08
C ILE A 148 4.53 14.95 -74.74
N GLU A 149 5.42 15.95 -74.71
CA GLU A 149 6.02 16.47 -73.46
C GLU A 149 4.96 16.97 -72.46
N ARG A 150 3.95 17.72 -72.94
CA ARG A 150 2.85 18.22 -72.09
C ARG A 150 1.98 17.10 -71.55
N VAL A 151 1.65 16.11 -72.38
CA VAL A 151 0.87 14.93 -71.95
C VAL A 151 1.64 14.14 -70.88
N PHE A 152 2.95 13.95 -71.06
CA PHE A 152 3.78 13.28 -70.06
C PHE A 152 3.83 14.05 -68.74
N ALA A 153 3.99 15.38 -68.80
CA ALA A 153 3.99 16.23 -67.61
C ALA A 153 2.65 16.17 -66.85
N LEU A 154 1.52 16.19 -67.56
CA LEU A 154 0.19 16.10 -66.94
C LEU A 154 -0.07 14.73 -66.30
N ASN A 155 0.35 13.65 -66.95
CA ASN A 155 0.27 12.32 -66.34
C ASN A 155 1.14 12.23 -65.07
N MET A 156 2.36 12.77 -65.11
CA MET A 156 3.22 12.82 -63.93
C MET A 156 2.59 13.59 -62.76
N ILE A 157 1.93 14.72 -63.03
CA ILE A 157 1.20 15.48 -62.01
C ILE A 157 0.02 14.67 -61.46
N ALA A 158 -0.76 14.03 -62.32
CA ALA A 158 -1.90 13.22 -61.92
C ALA A 158 -1.48 12.02 -61.05
N ASP A 159 -0.36 11.37 -61.38
CA ASP A 159 0.20 10.27 -60.59
C ASP A 159 0.68 10.76 -59.21
N GLN A 160 1.33 11.92 -59.15
CA GLN A 160 1.72 12.53 -57.87
C GLN A 160 0.50 12.89 -57.01
N ASP A 161 -0.55 13.47 -57.60
CA ASP A 161 -1.77 13.82 -56.88
C ASP A 161 -2.50 12.58 -56.35
N LYS A 162 -2.54 11.50 -57.15
CA LYS A 162 -3.04 10.20 -56.71
C LYS A 162 -2.23 9.66 -55.53
N GLN A 163 -0.90 9.76 -55.59
CA GLN A 163 -0.03 9.31 -54.50
C GLN A 163 -0.28 10.12 -53.21
N ILE A 164 -0.41 11.45 -53.31
CA ILE A 164 -0.71 12.31 -52.15
C ILE A 164 -2.05 11.91 -51.52
N LEU A 165 -3.08 11.64 -52.33
CA LEU A 165 -4.39 11.19 -51.84
C LEU A 165 -4.32 9.83 -51.14
N GLU A 166 -3.58 8.87 -51.70
CA GLU A 166 -3.40 7.57 -51.07
C GLU A 166 -2.64 7.68 -49.74
N ASP A 167 -1.59 8.50 -49.67
CA ASP A 167 -0.86 8.73 -48.43
C ASP A 167 -1.70 9.49 -47.39
N GLN A 168 -2.52 10.45 -47.82
CA GLN A 168 -3.50 11.12 -46.96
C GLN A 168 -4.51 10.13 -46.37
N LYS A 169 -5.01 9.18 -47.18
CA LYS A 169 -5.94 8.14 -46.74
C LYS A 169 -5.29 7.18 -45.75
N LYS A 170 -4.04 6.78 -45.99
CA LYS A 170 -3.27 5.94 -45.04
C LYS A 170 -3.08 6.65 -43.71
N ASP A 171 -2.77 7.93 -43.73
CA ASP A 171 -2.55 8.69 -42.50
C ASP A 171 -3.83 8.89 -41.69
N LYS A 172 -4.95 9.19 -42.34
CA LYS A 172 -6.25 9.26 -41.65
C LYS A 172 -6.59 7.94 -40.95
N LYS A 173 -6.36 6.80 -41.62
CA LYS A 173 -6.52 5.48 -41.00
C LYS A 173 -5.54 5.23 -39.85
N LEU A 174 -4.29 5.66 -40.00
CA LEU A 174 -3.27 5.53 -38.95
C LEU A 174 -3.65 6.37 -37.72
N LEU A 175 -4.14 7.59 -37.94
CA LEU A 175 -4.63 8.48 -36.89
C LEU A 175 -5.79 7.85 -36.12
N GLU A 176 -6.81 7.34 -36.82
CA GLU A 176 -7.95 6.64 -36.21
C GLU A 176 -7.48 5.43 -35.40
N SER A 177 -6.56 4.62 -35.95
CA SER A 177 -6.00 3.47 -35.26
C SER A 177 -5.25 3.88 -33.98
N LYS A 178 -4.40 4.92 -34.03
CA LYS A 178 -3.67 5.40 -32.85
C LYS A 178 -4.61 5.99 -31.80
N LYS A 179 -5.62 6.76 -32.18
CA LYS A 179 -6.66 7.26 -31.25
C LYS A 179 -7.39 6.12 -30.54
N SER A 180 -7.77 5.08 -31.28
CA SER A 180 -8.39 3.89 -30.68
C SER A 180 -7.45 3.17 -29.71
N LYS A 181 -6.15 3.10 -29.99
CA LYS A 181 -5.16 2.56 -29.05
C LYS A 181 -5.05 3.39 -27.78
N VAL A 182 -5.07 4.72 -27.88
CA VAL A 182 -5.09 5.61 -26.71
C VAL A 182 -6.33 5.38 -25.85
N GLU A 183 -7.51 5.27 -26.46
CA GLU A 183 -8.77 4.99 -25.74
C GLU A 183 -8.70 3.63 -25.00
N ALA A 184 -8.16 2.60 -25.66
CA ALA A 184 -7.95 1.29 -25.04
C ALA A 184 -6.94 1.36 -23.88
N ALA A 185 -5.83 2.08 -24.05
CA ALA A 185 -4.82 2.27 -23.01
C ALA A 185 -5.34 3.06 -21.82
N LEU A 186 -6.15 4.10 -22.04
CA LEU A 186 -6.82 4.86 -20.98
C LEU A 186 -7.81 3.98 -20.20
N THR A 187 -8.56 3.12 -20.89
CA THR A 187 -9.46 2.15 -20.25
C THR A 187 -8.67 1.18 -19.37
N LYS A 188 -7.56 0.64 -19.89
CA LYS A 188 -6.65 -0.23 -19.13
C LYS A 188 -6.08 0.49 -17.91
N LEU A 189 -5.66 1.75 -18.06
CA LEU A 189 -5.13 2.59 -16.98
C LEU A 189 -6.18 2.79 -15.87
N GLN A 190 -7.43 3.08 -16.22
CA GLN A 190 -8.51 3.26 -15.26
C GLN A 190 -8.79 1.97 -14.48
N ILE A 191 -8.83 0.82 -15.17
CA ILE A 191 -9.00 -0.49 -14.53
C ILE A 191 -7.83 -0.77 -13.59
N ALA A 192 -6.60 -0.55 -14.03
CA ALA A 192 -5.40 -0.77 -13.23
C ALA A 192 -5.36 0.13 -11.98
N ALA A 193 -5.77 1.41 -12.10
CA ALA A 193 -5.86 2.33 -10.97
C ALA A 193 -6.92 1.89 -9.94
N SER A 194 -8.07 1.40 -10.41
CA SER A 194 -9.12 0.85 -9.53
C SER A 194 -8.62 -0.40 -8.78
N GLN A 195 -7.96 -1.31 -9.49
CA GLN A 195 -7.34 -2.50 -8.88
C GLN A 195 -6.27 -2.14 -7.86
N LEU A 196 -5.43 -1.13 -8.14
CA LEU A 196 -4.42 -0.64 -7.21
C LEU A 196 -5.07 -0.07 -5.94
N GLN A 197 -6.16 0.69 -6.06
CA GLN A 197 -6.87 1.21 -4.91
C GLN A 197 -7.44 0.09 -4.03
N GLU A 198 -7.98 -0.96 -4.64
CA GLU A 198 -8.51 -2.12 -3.91
C GLU A 198 -7.39 -2.89 -3.19
N LEU A 199 -6.26 -3.13 -3.86
CA LEU A 199 -5.09 -3.76 -3.25
C LEU A 199 -4.57 -2.96 -2.05
N ARG A 200 -4.53 -1.62 -2.13
CA ARG A 200 -4.14 -0.77 -1.01
C ARG A 200 -5.09 -0.89 0.18
N LYS A 201 -6.40 -0.86 -0.06
CA LYS A 201 -7.41 -1.09 1.00
C LYS A 201 -7.26 -2.47 1.63
N GLN A 202 -6.99 -3.48 0.81
CA GLN A 202 -6.76 -4.84 1.28
C GLN A 202 -5.52 -4.91 2.18
N LEU A 203 -4.41 -4.27 1.78
CA LEU A 203 -3.20 -4.19 2.59
C LEU A 203 -3.45 -3.48 3.92
N ASP A 204 -4.15 -2.34 3.90
CA ASP A 204 -4.50 -1.58 5.10
C ASP A 204 -5.32 -2.44 6.08
N SER A 205 -6.30 -3.19 5.57
CA SER A 205 -7.09 -4.12 6.39
C SER A 205 -6.25 -5.26 6.95
N GLN A 206 -5.27 -5.78 6.21
CA GLN A 206 -4.37 -6.85 6.66
C GLN A 206 -3.45 -6.35 7.77
N MET A 207 -2.89 -5.15 7.62
CA MET A 207 -2.07 -4.49 8.64
C MET A 207 -2.87 -4.20 9.91
N ALA A 208 -4.09 -3.65 9.78
CA ALA A 208 -4.95 -3.40 10.94
C ALA A 208 -5.35 -4.69 11.68
N ALA A 209 -5.61 -5.78 10.95
CA ALA A 209 -5.88 -7.08 11.54
C ALA A 209 -4.65 -7.62 12.30
N LYS A 210 -3.46 -7.50 11.71
CA LYS A 210 -2.20 -7.88 12.34
C LYS A 210 -1.95 -7.10 13.64
N ASP A 211 -2.10 -5.79 13.60
CA ASP A 211 -1.91 -4.93 14.78
C ASP A 211 -2.83 -5.31 15.93
N LYS A 212 -4.11 -5.61 15.62
CA LYS A 212 -5.07 -6.09 16.61
C LYS A 212 -4.65 -7.43 17.24
N LEU A 213 -4.13 -8.36 16.44
CA LEU A 213 -3.65 -9.65 16.96
C LEU A 213 -2.38 -9.48 17.81
N MET A 214 -1.48 -8.58 17.41
CA MET A 214 -0.27 -8.26 18.16
C MET A 214 -0.60 -7.62 19.52
N ASP A 215 -1.60 -6.74 19.57
CA ASP A 215 -2.10 -6.15 20.81
C ASP A 215 -2.77 -7.18 21.72
N GLN A 216 -3.52 -8.12 21.12
CA GLN A 216 -4.12 -9.23 21.86
C GLN A 216 -3.03 -10.11 22.47
N LEU A 217 -2.00 -10.47 21.69
CA LEU A 217 -0.87 -11.28 22.14
C LEU A 217 -0.14 -10.64 23.33
N LYS A 218 0.15 -9.33 23.26
CA LYS A 218 0.79 -8.57 24.34
C LYS A 218 -0.06 -8.55 25.63
N LYS A 219 -1.38 -8.38 25.50
CA LYS A 219 -2.29 -8.40 26.66
C LYS A 219 -2.33 -9.78 27.30
N ASP A 220 -2.40 -10.82 26.50
CA ASP A 220 -2.44 -12.20 26.97
C ASP A 220 -1.14 -12.61 27.67
N GLN A 221 0.03 -12.15 27.19
CA GLN A 221 1.32 -12.30 27.86
C GLN A 221 1.38 -11.55 29.19
N SER A 222 1.03 -10.26 29.21
CA SER A 222 1.10 -9.43 30.42
C SER A 222 0.14 -9.90 31.52
N HIS A 223 -1.08 -10.31 31.17
CA HIS A 223 -2.04 -10.84 32.14
C HIS A 223 -1.53 -12.13 32.78
N LEU A 224 -0.88 -12.98 31.98
CA LEU A 224 -0.35 -14.25 32.45
C LEU A 224 0.83 -14.07 33.41
N GLU A 225 1.79 -13.22 33.04
CA GLU A 225 2.97 -12.91 33.85
C GLU A 225 2.57 -12.39 35.24
N HIS A 226 1.55 -11.53 35.29
CA HIS A 226 1.01 -11.00 36.55
C HIS A 226 0.32 -12.05 37.42
N GLU A 227 -0.45 -12.98 36.85
CA GLU A 227 -1.13 -14.04 37.62
C GLU A 227 -0.13 -15.07 38.16
N VAL A 228 0.91 -15.41 37.41
CA VAL A 228 2.01 -16.28 37.88
C VAL A 228 2.76 -15.61 39.04
N HIS A 229 3.17 -14.35 38.88
CA HIS A 229 3.86 -13.59 39.93
C HIS A 229 3.06 -13.49 41.24
N LYS A 230 1.73 -13.34 41.15
CA LYS A 230 0.86 -13.31 42.35
C LYS A 230 0.90 -14.61 43.13
N VAL A 231 0.80 -15.76 42.45
CA VAL A 231 0.79 -17.08 43.10
C VAL A 231 2.14 -17.34 43.77
N GLU A 232 3.24 -17.07 43.06
CA GLU A 232 4.60 -17.26 43.58
C GLU A 232 4.89 -16.38 44.81
N ASN A 233 4.50 -15.11 44.75
CA ASN A 233 4.70 -14.18 45.86
C ASN A 233 3.85 -14.56 47.07
N ALA A 234 2.59 -14.97 46.85
CA ALA A 234 1.73 -15.48 47.91
C ALA A 234 2.31 -16.74 48.56
N GLU A 235 2.90 -17.63 47.78
CA GLU A 235 3.54 -18.84 48.31
C GLU A 235 4.77 -18.52 49.17
N LYS A 236 5.64 -17.64 48.70
CA LYS A 236 6.83 -17.17 49.46
C LYS A 236 6.42 -16.53 50.78
N LEU A 237 5.39 -15.67 50.75
CA LEU A 237 4.89 -14.99 51.95
C LEU A 237 4.31 -15.98 52.96
N LEU A 238 3.46 -16.91 52.52
CA LEU A 238 2.84 -17.91 53.39
C LEU A 238 3.86 -18.86 54.02
N LYS A 239 4.93 -19.21 53.29
CA LYS A 239 6.06 -20.00 53.82
C LYS A 239 6.83 -19.23 54.91
N ALA A 240 7.07 -17.94 54.70
CA ALA A 240 7.74 -17.10 55.70
C ALA A 240 6.89 -16.93 56.98
N GLN A 241 5.58 -16.71 56.83
CA GLN A 241 4.64 -16.61 57.96
C GLN A 241 4.59 -17.91 58.76
N GLU A 242 4.51 -19.07 58.09
CA GLU A 242 4.52 -20.36 58.77
C GLU A 242 5.81 -20.58 59.58
N ALA A 243 6.97 -20.25 59.00
CA ALA A 243 8.25 -20.37 59.66
C ALA A 243 8.36 -19.47 60.91
N ALA A 244 7.86 -18.23 60.83
CA ALA A 244 7.83 -17.31 61.96
C ALA A 244 6.94 -17.84 63.11
N ILE A 245 5.71 -18.27 62.80
CA ILE A 245 4.78 -18.83 63.81
C ILE A 245 5.37 -20.07 64.48
N ARG A 246 6.08 -20.93 63.73
CA ARG A 246 6.74 -22.12 64.29
C ARG A 246 7.96 -21.80 65.15
N ALA A 247 8.64 -20.67 64.92
CA ALA A 247 9.79 -20.25 65.72
C ALA A 247 9.38 -19.59 67.05
N GLU A 248 8.14 -19.12 67.15
CA GLU A 248 7.55 -18.54 68.37
C GLU A 248 6.86 -19.58 69.28
N MET A 249 6.68 -20.82 68.80
CA MET A 249 6.17 -21.96 69.55
C MET A 249 7.30 -22.76 70.20
#